data_AF-A0A2P6THQ5-F1
#
_entry.id   AF-A0A2P6THQ5-F1
#
_cell.length_a   1.000
_cell.length_b   1.000
_cell.length_c   1.000
_cell.angle_alpha   90.00
_cell.angle_beta   90.00
_cell.angle_gamma   90.00
#
_symmetry.space_group_name_H-M   'P 1'
#
loop_
_entity.id
_entity.type
_entity.pdbx_description
1 polymer ?
#
loop_
_entity_poly.entity_id
_entity_poly.type
_entity_poly.pdbx_seq_one_letter_code
_entity_poly.pdbx_strand_id
1 'polypeptide(L)' 'MGWFRTMMHREPVICWSFIIGGIGLALPLVVPPIREQLGYNTPAPKTPPAVRQLIEQAKQ' A
#
# COMPACT_ATOMS: atom_id res chain seq x y z
N MET A 1 11.20 12.85 -25.27
CA MET A 1 11.62 12.10 -24.06
C MET A 1 13.07 12.34 -23.61
N GLY A 2 13.67 13.50 -23.89
CA GLY A 2 15.03 13.83 -23.42
C GLY A 2 15.04 14.46 -22.03
N TRP A 3 14.05 15.32 -21.74
CA TRP A 3 14.01 16.13 -20.52
C TRP A 3 13.95 15.30 -19.22
N PHE A 4 13.10 14.27 -19.14
CA PHE A 4 13.03 13.40 -17.97
C PHE A 4 14.35 12.65 -17.71
N ARG A 5 15.01 12.18 -18.78
CA ARG A 5 16.34 11.56 -18.69
C ARG A 5 17.39 12.56 -18.19
N THR A 6 17.34 13.80 -18.67
CA THR A 6 18.25 14.87 -18.21
C THR A 6 18.02 15.21 -16.74
N MET A 7 16.77 15.29 -16.28
CA MET A 7 16.44 15.52 -14.87
C MET A 7 16.96 14.39 -13.98
N MET A 8 16.72 13.13 -14.38
CA MET A 8 17.16 11.96 -13.63
C MET A 8 18.68 11.83 -13.56
N HIS A 9 19.43 12.33 -14.55
CA HIS A 9 20.89 12.39 -14.49
C HIS A 9 21.45 13.52 -13.65
N ARG A 10 20.78 14.69 -13.61
CA ARG A 10 21.27 15.85 -12.84
C ARG A 10 20.93 15.75 -11.36
N GLU A 11 19.70 15.32 -11.04
CA GLU A 11 19.18 15.30 -9.68
C GLU A 11 18.48 13.97 -9.37
N PRO A 12 19.22 12.85 -9.41
CA PRO A 12 18.63 11.51 -9.28
C PRO A 12 17.87 11.34 -7.97
N VAL A 13 18.42 11.82 -6.86
CA VAL A 13 17.85 11.64 -5.51
C VAL A 13 16.48 12.31 -5.41
N ILE A 14 16.32 13.52 -5.96
CA ILE A 14 15.06 14.27 -5.92
C ILE A 14 14.02 13.55 -6.78
N CYS A 15 14.38 13.15 -7.99
CA CYS A 15 13.47 12.39 -8.88
C CYS A 15 12.98 11.10 -8.22
N TRP A 16 13.88 10.30 -7.65
CA TRP A 16 13.50 9.05 -6.97
C TRP A 16 12.67 9.29 -5.70
N SER A 17 12.95 10.37 -4.96
CA SER A 17 12.17 10.73 -3.77
C SER A 17 10.71 11.01 -4.12
N PHE A 18 10.44 11.77 -5.18
CA PHE A 18 9.08 12.03 -5.65
C PHE A 18 8.40 10.79 -6.24
N ILE A 19 9.14 9.94 -6.95
CA ILE A 19 8.60 8.69 -7.48
C ILE A 19 8.19 7.75 -6.34
N ILE A 20 9.07 7.53 -5.37
CA ILE A 20 8.82 6.63 -4.23
C ILE A 20 7.70 7.20 -3.35
N GLY A 21 7.75 8.50 -3.06
CA GLY A 21 6.69 9.18 -2.29
C GLY A 21 5.33 9.11 -2.99
N GLY A 22 5.30 9.36 -4.31
CA GLY A 22 4.09 9.26 -5.12
C GLY A 22 3.53 7.85 -5.15
N ILE A 23 4.38 6.82 -5.29
CA ILE A 23 3.97 5.41 -5.20
C ILE A 23 3.39 5.11 -3.82
N GLY A 24 4.07 5.54 -2.75
CA GLY A 24 3.60 5.34 -1.36
C GLY A 24 2.20 5.90 -1.12
N LEU A 25 1.91 7.09 -1.66
CA LEU A 25 0.60 7.72 -1.55
C LEU A 25 -0.47 7.08 -2.46
N ALA A 26 -0.08 6.55 -3.62
CA ALA A 26 -0.99 5.90 -4.56
C ALA A 26 -1.38 4.47 -4.13
N LEU A 27 -0.49 3.75 -3.45
CA LEU A 27 -0.72 2.37 -2.99
C LEU A 27 -2.02 2.18 -2.19
N PRO A 28 -2.37 2.96 -1.15
CA PRO A 28 -3.61 2.75 -0.40
C PRO A 28 -4.87 3.00 -1.23
N LEU A 29 -4.78 3.73 -2.34
CA LEU A 29 -5.91 3.95 -3.25
C LEU A 29 -6.06 2.79 -4.24
N VAL A 30 -4.94 2.26 -4.75
CA VAL A 30 -4.92 1.28 -5.85
C VAL A 30 -4.95 -0.16 -5.33
N VAL A 31 -4.33 -0.47 -4.19
CA VAL A 31 -4.18 -1.84 -3.68
C VAL A 31 -5.50 -2.46 -3.20
N PRO A 32 -6.38 -1.78 -2.44
CA PRO A 32 -7.64 -2.38 -1.99
C PRO A 32 -8.57 -2.88 -3.12
N PRO A 33 -8.87 -2.09 -4.17
CA PRO A 33 -9.76 -2.57 -5.24
C PRO A 33 -9.14 -3.73 -6.03
N ILE A 34 -7.82 -3.73 -6.24
CA ILE A 34 -7.14 -4.86 -6.89
C ILE A 34 -7.25 -6.13 -6.04
N ARG A 35 -7.07 -6.01 -4.71
CA ARG A 35 -7.19 -7.16 -3.81
C ARG A 35 -8.59 -7.75 -3.79
N GLU A 36 -9.63 -6.91 -3.83
CA GLU A 36 -11.03 -7.34 -3.91
C GLU A 36 -11.31 -8.11 -5.20
N GLN A 37 -10.81 -7.63 -6.35
CA GLN A 37 -10.96 -8.29 -7.64
C GLN A 37 -10.24 -9.65 -7.72
N LEU A 38 -9.10 -9.79 -7.03
CA LEU A 38 -8.34 -11.04 -6.97
C LEU A 38 -8.95 -12.08 -6.00
N GLY A 39 -10.10 -11.79 -5.37
CA GLY A 39 -10.78 -12.73 -4.49
C GLY A 39 -10.10 -12.91 -3.13
N TYR A 40 -9.21 -11.98 -2.73
CA TYR A 40 -8.70 -11.91 -1.36
C TYR A 40 -9.82 -11.40 -0.43
N ASN A 41 -10.81 -12.26 -0.19
CA ASN A 41 -12.00 -12.00 0.62
C ASN A 41 -11.72 -11.96 2.12
N THR A 42 -10.47 -12.17 2.55
CA THR A 42 -10.06 -11.92 3.92
C THR A 42 -9.76 -10.43 4.04
N PRO A 43 -10.64 -9.62 4.65
CA PRO A 43 -10.24 -8.29 5.07
C PRO A 43 -9.04 -8.47 5.98
N ALA A 44 -7.88 -7.93 5.59
CA ALA A 44 -6.84 -7.68 6.58
C ALA A 44 -7.54 -6.88 7.69
N PRO A 45 -7.51 -7.33 8.95
CA PRO A 45 -8.30 -6.70 10.00
C PRO A 45 -7.96 -5.20 10.03
N LYS A 46 -8.91 -4.35 9.59
CA LYS A 46 -8.75 -2.88 9.63
C LYS A 46 -8.53 -2.39 11.06
N THR A 47 -8.98 -3.19 12.01
CA THR A 47 -8.80 -3.07 13.44
C THR A 47 -8.45 -4.46 13.99
N PRO A 48 -7.56 -4.55 14.99
CA PRO A 48 -7.37 -5.82 15.68
C PRO A 48 -8.72 -6.32 16.21
N PRO A 49 -8.99 -7.65 16.15
CA PRO A 49 -10.22 -8.21 16.69
C PRO A 49 -10.35 -7.80 18.16
N ALA A 50 -11.58 -7.47 18.57
CA ALA A 50 -11.82 -7.09 19.96
C ALA A 50 -11.36 -8.25 20.87
N VAL A 51 -10.66 -7.94 21.97
CA VAL A 51 -10.10 -8.97 22.87
C VAL A 51 -11.16 -9.99 23.32
N ARG A 52 -12.43 -9.57 23.44
CA ARG A 52 -13.56 -10.46 23.71
C ARG A 52 -13.74 -11.57 22.68
N GLN A 53 -13.59 -11.26 21.39
CA GLN A 53 -13.71 -12.22 20.29
C GLN A 53 -12.57 -13.25 20.32
N LEU A 54 -11.37 -12.83 20.72
CA LEU A 54 -10.23 -13.73 20.91
C LEU A 54 -10.47 -14.70 22.07
N ILE A 55 -11.03 -14.21 23.18
CA ILE A 55 -11.36 -15.04 24.35
C ILE A 55 -12.45 -16.07 24.00
N GLU A 56 -13.47 -15.67 23.22
CA GLU A 56 -14.53 -16.56 22.77
C GLU A 56 -14.02 -17.61 21.77
N GLN A 57 -13.15 -17.24 20.81
CA GLN A 57 -12.52 -18.19 19.90
C GLN A 57 -11.59 -19.18 20.61
N ALA A 58 -10.86 -18.76 21.64
CA ALA A 58 -9.98 -19.64 22.40
C ALA A 58 -10.73 -20.59 23.34
N LYS A 59 -12.03 -20.36 23.57
CA LYS A 59 -12.89 -21.18 24.42
C LYS A 59 -13.67 -22.24 23.64
N GLN A 60 -13.67 -22.18 22.31
CA GLN A 60 -14.17 -23.25 21.42
C GLN A 60 -13.11 -24.34 21.26
#